data_AF-A0A971ESK7-F1
#
_entry.id   AF-A0A971ESK7-F1
#
_cell.length_a   1.000
_cell.length_b   1.000
_cell.length_c   1.000
_cell.angle_alpha   90.00
_cell.angle_beta   90.00
_cell.angle_gamma   90.00
#
_symmetry.space_group_name_H-M   'P 1'
#
loop_
_entity.id
_entity.type
_entity.pdbx_description
1 polymer ?
#
loop_
_entity_poly.entity_id
_entity_poly.type
_entity_poly.pdbx_seq_one_letter_code
_entity_poly.pdbx_strand_id
1 'polypeptide(L)'
;MEKKPLAICFFVCGLVFAGLTASASHANVCSLGTAEPPFLQAGVEPNLLLMIDNSASMYDLAYVNAADDASGYCYDDSYASGSSYAGYFDADAWYAYESGRFVKTTAPAACSSPTYKKSSGGADEICLKVSGSTVSAFAAKGNFLNWAASSKMDIEKKILTGGKYDAANGVLVMESRGCLERRFIKKTAFDSGGHLTLAVRPPTAAEKNGTTDNTTRIEIYPVSSTGYNHAACQQAV
;
A
#
# COMPACT_ATOMS: atom_id res chain seq x y z
N MET A 1 57.80 57.15 -60.81
CA MET A 1 58.15 55.74 -61.04
C MET A 1 58.87 55.31 -59.77
N GLU A 2 58.48 54.34 -58.96
CA GLU A 2 57.77 53.08 -59.18
C GLU A 2 57.24 52.59 -57.80
N LYS A 3 56.36 51.58 -57.79
CA LYS A 3 55.54 51.17 -56.63
C LYS A 3 56.24 50.12 -55.73
N LYS A 4 55.89 50.19 -54.42
CA LYS A 4 56.04 49.31 -53.20
C LYS A 4 55.92 47.77 -53.41
N PRO A 5 56.02 46.84 -52.40
CA PRO A 5 56.09 46.93 -50.89
C PRO A 5 57.13 45.95 -50.22
N LEU A 6 57.38 45.88 -48.90
CA LEU A 6 56.62 45.16 -47.83
C LEU A 6 57.52 45.02 -46.56
N ALA A 7 56.96 45.16 -45.34
CA ALA A 7 57.39 44.67 -44.00
C ALA A 7 57.24 45.77 -42.91
N ILE A 8 56.25 45.71 -42.00
CA ILE A 8 56.19 45.02 -40.68
C ILE A 8 56.82 45.84 -39.53
N CYS A 9 56.15 45.74 -38.37
CA CYS A 9 56.48 46.21 -37.02
C CYS A 9 56.04 47.64 -36.66
N PHE A 10 54.96 47.76 -35.88
CA PHE A 10 54.94 48.75 -34.81
C PHE A 10 54.33 48.18 -33.53
N PHE A 11 55.19 48.15 -32.53
CA PHE A 11 54.98 47.85 -31.12
C PHE A 11 54.34 49.08 -30.47
N VAL A 12 53.16 48.97 -29.85
CA VAL A 12 52.69 49.96 -28.86
C VAL A 12 51.93 49.26 -27.75
N CYS A 13 52.45 49.43 -26.54
CA CYS A 13 51.91 49.01 -25.28
C CYS A 13 51.07 50.16 -24.67
N GLY A 14 49.87 49.83 -24.17
CA GLY A 14 49.25 50.46 -23.00
C GLY A 14 48.22 51.56 -23.23
N LEU A 15 46.93 51.24 -23.02
CA LEU A 15 46.06 52.01 -22.11
C LEU A 15 44.75 51.27 -21.80
N VAL A 16 44.46 51.26 -20.50
CA VAL A 16 43.40 50.61 -19.73
C VAL A 16 41.99 50.98 -20.24
N PHE A 17 41.18 49.96 -20.60
CA PHE A 17 39.73 50.10 -20.73
C PHE A 17 39.07 49.19 -19.69
N ALA A 18 38.63 49.79 -18.58
CA ALA A 18 37.94 49.10 -17.50
C ALA A 18 36.62 48.52 -18.01
N GLY A 19 36.38 47.24 -17.70
CA GLY A 19 35.17 46.52 -18.07
C GLY A 19 33.93 47.15 -17.45
N LEU A 20 32.98 47.53 -18.29
CA LEU A 20 31.65 47.97 -17.91
C LEU A 20 30.80 46.72 -17.62
N THR A 21 30.73 46.27 -16.35
CA THR A 21 29.73 45.27 -15.93
C THR A 21 28.46 45.99 -15.52
N ALA A 22 27.43 45.95 -16.37
CA ALA A 22 26.09 46.37 -15.98
C ALA A 22 25.55 45.40 -14.92
N SER A 23 25.42 45.85 -13.67
CA SER A 23 24.71 45.12 -12.63
C SER A 23 23.24 45.54 -12.68
N ALA A 24 22.35 44.64 -13.08
CA ALA A 24 20.92 44.85 -12.93
C ALA A 24 20.53 44.74 -11.45
N SER A 25 20.34 45.87 -10.76
CA SER A 25 19.74 45.87 -9.43
C SER A 25 18.26 45.48 -9.56
N HIS A 26 17.93 44.24 -9.25
CA HIS A 26 16.54 43.87 -9.03
C HIS A 26 16.14 44.37 -7.64
N ALA A 27 15.09 45.20 -7.58
CA ALA A 27 14.50 45.56 -6.30
C ALA A 27 14.00 44.29 -5.60
N ASN A 28 14.41 44.07 -4.34
CA ASN A 28 13.93 42.95 -3.53
C ASN A 28 12.46 43.20 -3.14
N VAL A 29 11.53 42.79 -4.00
CA VAL A 29 10.09 42.89 -3.78
C VAL A 29 9.55 41.82 -2.80
N CYS A 30 10.40 40.91 -2.32
CA CYS A 30 9.99 39.83 -1.41
C CYS A 30 9.88 40.26 0.06
N SER A 31 10.20 41.51 0.42
CA SER A 31 10.11 42.03 1.80
C SER A 31 9.01 43.08 2.01
N LEU A 32 8.25 43.43 0.96
CA LEU A 32 7.13 44.37 1.03
C LEU A 32 5.81 43.58 1.07
N GLY A 33 5.30 43.34 2.27
CA GLY A 33 4.00 42.68 2.48
C GLY A 33 4.02 41.45 3.37
N THR A 34 5.14 41.09 4.00
CA THR A 34 5.18 40.05 5.04
C THR A 34 4.65 40.60 6.38
N ALA A 35 3.47 41.21 6.36
CA ALA A 35 2.73 41.41 7.60
C ALA A 35 2.25 40.01 8.02
N GLU A 36 2.98 39.37 8.93
CA GLU A 36 2.45 38.21 9.61
C GLU A 36 1.16 38.64 10.33
N PRO A 37 0.01 38.00 10.02
CA PRO A 37 -1.23 38.31 10.69
C PRO A 37 -1.04 38.22 12.21
N PRO A 38 -1.62 39.13 13.01
CA PRO A 38 -1.44 39.15 14.47
C PRO A 38 -1.79 37.82 15.19
N PHE A 39 -2.49 36.90 14.51
CA PHE A 39 -2.83 35.56 14.99
C PHE A 39 -1.66 34.56 14.91
N LEU A 40 -0.59 34.88 14.18
CA LEU A 40 0.66 34.11 14.15
C LEU A 40 1.67 34.59 15.22
N GLN A 41 1.30 35.57 16.07
CA GLN A 41 2.12 35.87 17.24
C GLN A 41 2.22 34.64 18.13
N ALA A 42 3.45 34.13 18.26
CA ALA A 42 3.81 33.01 19.11
C ALA A 42 3.32 33.23 20.53
N GLY A 43 2.45 32.35 21.04
CA GLY A 43 2.01 32.44 22.43
C GLY A 43 1.07 31.37 22.94
N VAL A 44 0.35 30.65 22.08
CA VAL A 44 -0.53 29.56 22.53
C VAL A 44 -0.13 28.26 21.87
N GLU A 45 0.28 27.29 22.69
CA GLU A 45 0.52 25.93 22.24
C GLU A 45 -0.81 25.37 21.67
N PRO A 46 -0.82 24.89 20.42
CA PRO A 46 -2.05 24.36 19.83
C PRO A 46 -2.45 23.09 20.59
N ASN A 47 -3.67 23.08 21.15
CA ASN A 47 -4.24 21.88 21.76
C ASN A 47 -4.93 21.03 20.69
N LEU A 48 -4.44 19.82 20.46
CA LEU A 48 -5.08 18.84 19.59
C LEU A 48 -5.93 17.88 20.42
N LEU A 49 -7.25 17.92 20.24
CA LEU A 49 -8.16 16.89 20.76
C LEU A 49 -8.46 15.88 19.65
N LEU A 50 -8.01 14.64 19.83
CA LEU A 50 -8.31 13.51 18.94
C LEU A 50 -9.44 12.67 19.55
N MET A 51 -10.54 12.53 18.81
CA MET A 51 -11.66 11.66 19.17
C MET A 51 -11.71 10.50 18.19
N ILE A 52 -11.66 9.27 18.71
CA ILE A 52 -11.58 8.04 17.92
C ILE A 52 -12.82 7.19 18.19
N ASP A 53 -13.38 6.58 17.14
CA ASP A 53 -14.45 5.59 17.28
C ASP A 53 -13.92 4.29 17.89
N ASN A 54 -14.61 3.77 18.89
CA ASN A 54 -14.31 2.50 19.57
C ASN A 54 -15.39 1.44 19.30
N SER A 55 -16.17 1.60 18.23
CA SER A 55 -17.17 0.61 17.83
C SER A 55 -16.52 -0.66 17.27
N ALA A 56 -17.26 -1.77 17.33
CA ALA A 56 -16.82 -3.04 16.75
C ALA A 56 -16.57 -2.95 15.23
N SER A 57 -17.20 -1.99 14.54
CA SER A 57 -17.09 -1.80 13.09
C SER A 57 -15.71 -1.33 12.63
N MET A 58 -14.86 -0.88 13.56
CA MET A 58 -13.46 -0.56 13.28
C MET A 58 -12.60 -1.80 13.03
N TYR A 59 -13.05 -2.99 13.47
CA TYR A 59 -12.39 -4.26 13.17
C TYR A 59 -12.84 -4.89 11.86
N ASP A 60 -13.85 -4.33 11.19
CA ASP A 60 -14.22 -4.74 9.84
C ASP A 60 -13.12 -4.33 8.85
N LEU A 61 -13.14 -4.96 7.67
CA LEU A 61 -12.17 -4.66 6.62
C LEU A 61 -12.22 -3.18 6.21
N ALA A 62 -11.03 -2.62 6.00
CA ALA A 62 -10.88 -1.24 5.54
C ALA A 62 -11.29 -1.06 4.08
N TYR A 63 -11.06 -2.09 3.27
CA TYR A 63 -11.36 -2.09 1.85
C TYR A 63 -12.57 -2.97 1.60
N VAL A 64 -13.65 -2.35 1.15
CA VAL A 64 -14.91 -2.98 0.76
C VAL A 64 -15.44 -2.23 -0.46
N ASN A 65 -16.20 -2.88 -1.33
CA ASN A 65 -16.76 -2.18 -2.49
C ASN A 65 -17.96 -1.33 -2.03
N ALA A 66 -18.03 -0.08 -2.48
CA ALA A 66 -19.11 0.83 -2.09
C ALA A 66 -20.49 0.38 -2.61
N ALA A 67 -20.54 -0.44 -3.66
CA ALA A 67 -21.77 -1.06 -4.17
C ALA A 67 -22.33 -2.14 -3.22
N ASP A 68 -21.61 -2.50 -2.17
CA ASP A 68 -21.95 -3.59 -1.26
C ASP A 68 -22.98 -3.19 -0.18
N ASP A 69 -23.38 -1.92 -0.10
CA ASP A 69 -24.35 -1.44 0.91
C ASP A 69 -25.78 -2.00 0.70
N ALA A 70 -26.12 -2.40 -0.53
CA ALA A 70 -27.46 -2.87 -0.89
C ALA A 70 -27.52 -4.36 -1.26
N SER A 71 -26.41 -5.00 -1.65
CA SER A 71 -26.42 -6.41 -2.10
C SER A 71 -25.12 -7.20 -1.89
N GLY A 72 -24.03 -6.58 -1.43
CA GLY A 72 -22.68 -7.17 -1.32
C GLY A 72 -22.19 -7.41 0.10
N TYR A 73 -23.09 -7.49 1.08
CA TYR A 73 -22.73 -7.60 2.49
C TYR A 73 -21.73 -8.74 2.77
N CYS A 74 -20.58 -8.40 3.38
CA CYS A 74 -19.47 -9.31 3.69
C CYS A 74 -18.78 -9.96 2.48
N TYR A 75 -18.81 -9.34 1.31
CA TYR A 75 -18.18 -9.84 0.09
C TYR A 75 -17.52 -8.68 -0.66
N ASP A 76 -16.36 -8.89 -1.30
CA ASP A 76 -15.71 -7.89 -2.14
C ASP A 76 -14.87 -8.56 -3.24
N ASP A 77 -15.02 -8.10 -4.47
CA ASP A 77 -14.22 -8.51 -5.63
C ASP A 77 -13.53 -7.36 -6.37
N SER A 78 -13.47 -6.19 -5.75
CA SER A 78 -12.96 -4.94 -6.34
C SER A 78 -11.44 -4.77 -6.30
N TYR A 79 -10.67 -5.84 -6.06
CA TYR A 79 -9.20 -5.73 -6.04
C TYR A 79 -8.68 -5.23 -7.39
N ALA A 80 -7.99 -4.09 -7.34
CA ALA A 80 -7.40 -3.46 -8.50
C ALA A 80 -5.89 -3.34 -8.30
N SER A 81 -5.12 -4.02 -9.14
CA SER A 81 -3.65 -4.06 -9.07
C SER A 81 -2.98 -2.69 -9.24
N GLY A 82 -3.67 -1.73 -9.88
CA GLY A 82 -3.20 -0.35 -10.05
C GLY A 82 -3.54 0.58 -8.88
N SER A 83 -4.28 0.10 -7.87
CA SER A 83 -4.62 0.85 -6.67
C SER A 83 -3.65 0.53 -5.54
N SER A 84 -3.33 1.54 -4.73
CA SER A 84 -2.48 1.37 -3.55
C SER A 84 -3.34 1.14 -2.30
N TYR A 85 -3.10 0.02 -1.63
CA TYR A 85 -3.81 -0.34 -0.40
C TYR A 85 -2.86 -0.22 0.80
N ALA A 86 -3.20 0.67 1.72
CA ALA A 86 -2.51 0.86 2.98
C ALA A 86 -2.82 -0.30 3.95
N GLY A 87 -1.80 -0.76 4.65
CA GLY A 87 -1.89 -1.81 5.66
C GLY A 87 -0.51 -2.12 6.19
N TYR A 88 -0.35 -3.15 7.00
CA TYR A 88 0.95 -3.46 7.61
C TYR A 88 1.98 -4.04 6.63
N PHE A 89 1.55 -4.61 5.50
CA PHE A 89 2.46 -5.14 4.50
C PHE A 89 3.06 -4.01 3.65
N ASP A 90 4.32 -4.16 3.29
CA ASP A 90 5.00 -3.31 2.30
C ASP A 90 4.45 -3.64 0.91
N ALA A 91 3.89 -2.64 0.22
CA ALA A 91 3.08 -2.84 -0.98
C ALA A 91 3.82 -3.58 -2.10
N ASP A 92 5.11 -3.27 -2.28
CA ASP A 92 5.94 -3.81 -3.37
C ASP A 92 6.64 -5.12 -2.99
N ALA A 93 6.73 -5.43 -1.71
CA ALA A 93 7.39 -6.62 -1.21
C ALA A 93 6.52 -7.87 -1.39
N TRP A 94 7.18 -9.00 -1.64
CA TRP A 94 6.53 -10.30 -1.65
C TRP A 94 6.44 -10.89 -0.26
N TYR A 95 5.34 -11.60 -0.01
CA TYR A 95 5.11 -12.33 1.22
C TYR A 95 4.64 -13.74 0.90
N ALA A 96 5.20 -14.73 1.60
CA ALA A 96 4.79 -16.12 1.56
C ALA A 96 4.35 -16.57 2.95
N TYR A 97 3.41 -17.52 3.01
CA TYR A 97 2.95 -18.07 4.28
C TYR A 97 3.90 -19.16 4.77
N GLU A 98 4.61 -18.89 5.87
CA GLU A 98 5.61 -19.77 6.46
C GLU A 98 5.54 -19.69 7.99
N SER A 99 5.69 -20.84 8.67
CA SER A 99 5.74 -20.92 10.14
C SER A 99 4.57 -20.19 10.85
N GLY A 100 3.36 -20.31 10.30
CA GLY A 100 2.14 -19.75 10.90
C GLY A 100 1.85 -18.28 10.57
N ARG A 101 2.69 -17.61 9.76
CA ARG A 101 2.53 -16.19 9.41
C ARG A 101 2.98 -15.86 7.99
N PHE A 102 2.65 -14.67 7.52
CA PHE A 102 3.23 -14.14 6.28
C PHE A 102 4.62 -13.54 6.55
N VAL A 103 5.62 -14.00 5.84
CA VAL A 103 7.01 -13.55 5.95
C VAL A 103 7.45 -12.89 4.65
N LYS A 104 8.12 -11.74 4.75
CA LYS A 104 8.68 -11.02 3.59
C LYS A 104 9.74 -11.90 2.91
N THR A 105 9.63 -12.07 1.61
CA THR A 105 10.54 -12.89 0.79
C THR A 105 10.91 -12.15 -0.48
N THR A 106 12.04 -12.49 -1.08
CA THR A 106 12.50 -11.94 -2.36
C THR A 106 12.24 -12.88 -3.54
N ALA A 107 12.05 -14.17 -3.26
CA ALA A 107 11.86 -15.22 -4.25
C ALA A 107 10.79 -16.22 -3.75
N PRO A 108 9.50 -15.86 -3.84
CA PRO A 108 8.45 -16.75 -3.39
C PRO A 108 8.42 -18.05 -4.21
N ALA A 109 8.60 -19.19 -3.56
CA ALA A 109 8.59 -20.51 -4.20
C ALA A 109 7.28 -20.81 -4.96
N ALA A 110 6.16 -20.20 -4.53
CA ALA A 110 4.89 -20.30 -5.23
C ALA A 110 4.93 -19.70 -6.65
N CYS A 111 5.79 -18.71 -6.90
CA CYS A 111 5.91 -18.03 -8.19
C CYS A 111 6.93 -18.65 -9.15
N SER A 112 7.75 -19.61 -8.74
CA SER A 112 8.73 -20.23 -9.66
C SER A 112 8.06 -21.16 -10.66
N SER A 113 6.95 -21.80 -10.26
CA SER A 113 6.10 -22.64 -11.11
C SER A 113 4.67 -22.61 -10.55
N PRO A 114 3.95 -21.48 -10.72
CA PRO A 114 2.61 -21.31 -10.19
C PRO A 114 1.61 -22.16 -10.99
N THR A 115 0.63 -22.73 -10.29
CA THR A 115 -0.55 -23.33 -10.95
C THR A 115 -1.47 -22.23 -11.45
N TYR A 116 -1.64 -21.19 -10.64
CA TYR A 116 -2.39 -19.99 -10.97
C TYR A 116 -1.60 -18.76 -10.58
N LYS A 117 -1.69 -17.71 -11.39
CA LYS A 117 -1.08 -16.43 -11.09
C LYS A 117 -1.95 -15.28 -11.56
N LYS A 118 -1.72 -14.13 -10.93
CA LYS A 118 -2.24 -12.84 -11.34
C LYS A 118 -1.07 -11.91 -11.56
N SER A 119 -1.06 -11.21 -12.68
CA SER A 119 0.00 -10.29 -13.07
C SER A 119 -0.58 -8.94 -13.46
N SER A 120 0.18 -7.87 -13.21
CA SER A 120 -0.15 -6.50 -13.64
C SER A 120 1.10 -5.84 -14.20
N GLY A 121 0.96 -5.17 -15.35
CA GLY A 121 2.09 -4.50 -16.01
C GLY A 121 3.25 -5.44 -16.38
N GLY A 122 2.98 -6.73 -16.61
CA GLY A 122 4.00 -7.73 -16.93
C GLY A 122 4.74 -8.32 -15.72
N ALA A 123 4.39 -7.92 -14.50
CA ALA A 123 4.94 -8.48 -13.26
C ALA A 123 3.87 -9.25 -12.48
N ASP A 124 4.24 -10.40 -11.94
CA ASP A 124 3.34 -11.18 -11.07
C ASP A 124 3.06 -10.42 -9.76
N GLU A 125 1.88 -10.59 -9.20
CA GLU A 125 1.47 -10.03 -7.90
C GLU A 125 0.83 -11.06 -6.96
N ILE A 126 0.29 -12.15 -7.50
CA ILE A 126 -0.27 -13.27 -6.74
C ILE A 126 0.17 -14.55 -7.43
N CYS A 127 0.64 -15.51 -6.64
CA CYS A 127 1.00 -16.85 -7.11
C CYS A 127 0.41 -17.89 -6.17
N LEU A 128 -0.30 -18.84 -6.77
CA LEU A 128 -0.88 -19.97 -6.07
C LEU A 128 -0.39 -21.25 -6.71
N LYS A 129 0.18 -22.13 -5.89
CA LYS A 129 0.55 -23.49 -6.27
C LYS A 129 -0.43 -24.46 -5.63
N VAL A 130 -1.04 -25.29 -6.47
CA VAL A 130 -2.00 -26.31 -6.07
C VAL A 130 -1.41 -27.66 -6.43
N SER A 131 -1.54 -28.62 -5.52
CA SER A 131 -1.11 -30.00 -5.73
C SER A 131 -2.27 -30.92 -5.37
N GLY A 132 -2.86 -31.54 -6.39
CA GLY A 132 -4.14 -32.24 -6.27
C GLY A 132 -5.27 -31.29 -5.86
N SER A 133 -5.92 -31.58 -4.74
CA SER A 133 -6.99 -30.76 -4.17
C SER A 133 -6.54 -29.85 -3.02
N THR A 134 -5.23 -29.66 -2.84
CA THR A 134 -4.66 -28.89 -1.72
C THR A 134 -3.82 -27.73 -2.20
N VAL A 135 -3.89 -26.61 -1.50
CA VAL A 135 -2.98 -25.48 -1.70
C VAL A 135 -1.63 -25.85 -1.10
N SER A 136 -0.61 -25.98 -1.95
CA SER A 136 0.74 -26.36 -1.52
C SER A 136 1.64 -25.16 -1.23
N ALA A 137 1.43 -24.04 -1.92
CA ALA A 137 2.10 -22.79 -1.61
C ALA A 137 1.26 -21.59 -2.08
N PHE A 138 1.30 -20.51 -1.31
CA PHE A 138 0.67 -19.24 -1.64
C PHE A 138 1.63 -18.10 -1.35
N ALA A 139 1.78 -17.19 -2.32
CA ALA A 139 2.51 -15.96 -2.15
C ALA A 139 1.80 -14.81 -2.86
N ALA A 140 1.90 -13.62 -2.28
CA ALA A 140 1.33 -12.41 -2.88
C ALA A 140 2.17 -11.19 -2.51
N LYS A 141 2.05 -10.13 -3.29
CA LYS A 141 2.55 -8.81 -2.93
C LYS A 141 1.79 -8.24 -1.75
N GLY A 142 2.47 -7.42 -0.95
CA GLY A 142 1.88 -6.79 0.22
C GLY A 142 0.68 -5.91 -0.13
N ASN A 143 0.65 -5.31 -1.33
CA ASN A 143 -0.50 -4.52 -1.79
C ASN A 143 -1.80 -5.35 -1.81
N PHE A 144 -1.74 -6.57 -2.32
CA PHE A 144 -2.87 -7.49 -2.31
C PHE A 144 -3.26 -7.91 -0.89
N LEU A 145 -2.28 -8.24 -0.04
CA LEU A 145 -2.55 -8.64 1.35
C LEU A 145 -3.16 -7.50 2.18
N ASN A 146 -2.75 -6.25 1.92
CA ASN A 146 -3.33 -5.08 2.54
C ASN A 146 -4.80 -4.92 2.15
N TRP A 147 -5.15 -5.04 0.86
CA TRP A 147 -6.55 -5.04 0.40
C TRP A 147 -7.37 -6.18 1.00
N ALA A 148 -6.78 -7.37 1.06
CA ALA A 148 -7.47 -8.57 1.47
C ALA A 148 -7.82 -8.54 2.97
N ALA A 149 -6.90 -8.12 3.85
CA ALA A 149 -6.99 -8.42 5.27
C ALA A 149 -6.87 -7.24 6.25
N SER A 150 -6.55 -6.02 5.78
CA SER A 150 -6.41 -4.87 6.70
C SER A 150 -7.77 -4.44 7.25
N SER A 151 -7.87 -4.27 8.57
CA SER A 151 -9.02 -3.61 9.20
C SER A 151 -8.87 -2.10 9.25
N LYS A 152 -9.96 -1.37 9.47
CA LYS A 152 -9.93 0.10 9.67
C LYS A 152 -9.04 0.45 10.87
N MET A 153 -9.16 -0.31 11.95
CA MET A 153 -8.36 -0.18 13.17
C MET A 153 -6.88 -0.47 12.93
N ASP A 154 -6.52 -1.42 12.06
CA ASP A 154 -5.12 -1.68 11.72
C ASP A 154 -4.48 -0.48 11.01
N ILE A 155 -5.21 0.13 10.06
CA ILE A 155 -4.75 1.33 9.35
C ILE A 155 -4.61 2.50 10.33
N GLU A 156 -5.59 2.71 11.20
CA GLU A 156 -5.54 3.76 12.21
C GLU A 156 -4.35 3.58 13.17
N LYS A 157 -4.17 2.37 13.73
CA LYS A 157 -3.01 2.06 14.58
C LYS A 157 -1.69 2.29 13.84
N LYS A 158 -1.63 1.93 12.55
CA LYS A 158 -0.45 2.18 11.70
C LYS A 158 -0.11 3.67 11.65
N ILE A 159 -1.11 4.51 11.41
CA ILE A 159 -0.94 5.97 11.28
C ILE A 159 -0.54 6.59 12.62
N LEU A 160 -1.21 6.22 13.71
CA LEU A 160 -1.03 6.89 15.00
C LEU A 160 0.20 6.39 15.78
N THR A 161 0.51 5.10 15.67
CA THR A 161 1.51 4.45 16.55
C THR A 161 2.48 3.53 15.82
N GLY A 162 2.38 3.41 14.49
CA GLY A 162 3.17 2.46 13.69
C GLY A 162 2.56 1.05 13.59
N GLY A 163 1.44 0.79 14.27
CA GLY A 163 0.67 -0.46 14.19
C GLY A 163 0.73 -1.28 15.47
N LYS A 164 -0.12 -2.32 15.56
CA LYS A 164 -0.04 -3.27 16.68
C LYS A 164 1.20 -4.14 16.53
N TYR A 165 2.16 -3.96 17.43
CA TYR A 165 3.43 -4.68 17.42
C TYR A 165 3.50 -5.75 18.50
N ASP A 166 3.82 -6.98 18.10
CA ASP A 166 4.21 -8.06 19.01
C ASP A 166 5.74 -8.06 19.16
N ALA A 167 6.21 -7.56 20.30
CA ALA A 167 7.63 -7.44 20.58
C ALA A 167 8.33 -8.79 20.78
N ALA A 168 7.62 -9.85 21.17
CA ALA A 168 8.22 -11.17 21.39
C ALA A 168 8.61 -11.82 20.06
N ASN A 169 7.77 -11.64 19.03
CA ASN A 169 7.99 -12.20 17.70
C ASN A 169 8.55 -11.18 16.69
N GLY A 170 8.59 -9.91 17.06
CA GLY A 170 9.09 -8.82 16.24
C GLY A 170 8.22 -8.52 15.01
N VAL A 171 6.89 -8.65 15.13
CA VAL A 171 5.95 -8.58 14.00
C VAL A 171 4.80 -7.62 14.24
N LEU A 172 4.27 -7.06 13.15
CA LEU A 172 2.98 -6.39 13.17
C LEU A 172 1.85 -7.41 13.11
N VAL A 173 0.81 -7.20 13.91
CA VAL A 173 -0.30 -8.13 14.10
C VAL A 173 -1.60 -7.49 13.65
N MET A 174 -2.21 -8.07 12.62
CA MET A 174 -3.55 -7.67 12.17
C MET A 174 -4.64 -8.28 13.04
N GLU A 175 -5.72 -7.53 13.25
CA GLU A 175 -6.84 -7.93 14.12
C GLU A 175 -8.22 -7.83 13.43
N SER A 176 -8.26 -7.94 12.10
CA SER A 176 -9.53 -7.95 11.39
C SER A 176 -10.44 -9.09 11.86
N ARG A 177 -11.70 -8.76 12.11
CA ARG A 177 -12.76 -9.70 12.48
C ARG A 177 -13.65 -10.07 11.28
N GLY A 178 -13.17 -9.83 10.06
CA GLY A 178 -13.94 -10.07 8.85
C GLY A 178 -15.13 -9.12 8.75
N CYS A 179 -16.34 -9.66 8.84
CA CYS A 179 -17.58 -8.92 8.73
C CYS A 179 -18.50 -9.30 9.90
N LEU A 180 -18.63 -8.44 10.91
CA LEU A 180 -19.38 -8.75 12.14
C LEU A 180 -18.99 -10.12 12.74
N GLU A 181 -17.70 -10.40 12.85
CA GLU A 181 -17.14 -11.68 13.33
C GLU A 181 -17.40 -12.90 12.44
N ARG A 182 -17.98 -12.71 11.26
CA ARG A 182 -18.18 -13.74 10.24
C ARG A 182 -17.10 -13.62 9.17
N ARG A 183 -17.07 -14.62 8.29
CA ARG A 183 -16.20 -14.63 7.11
C ARG A 183 -16.56 -13.45 6.20
N PHE A 184 -15.60 -12.57 5.97
CA PHE A 184 -15.64 -11.64 4.86
C PHE A 184 -15.00 -12.32 3.66
N ILE A 185 -15.74 -12.46 2.56
CA ILE A 185 -15.26 -13.13 1.36
C ILE A 185 -14.58 -12.12 0.43
N LYS A 186 -13.36 -12.44 0.00
CA LYS A 186 -12.58 -11.67 -0.97
C LYS A 186 -12.38 -12.51 -2.22
N LYS A 187 -12.63 -11.95 -3.40
CA LYS A 187 -12.46 -12.66 -4.67
C LYS A 187 -11.62 -11.85 -5.65
N THR A 188 -10.75 -12.51 -6.40
CA THR A 188 -10.08 -11.88 -7.55
C THR A 188 -9.78 -12.91 -8.63
N ALA A 189 -9.80 -12.48 -9.89
CA ALA A 189 -9.53 -13.33 -11.04
C ALA A 189 -8.04 -13.54 -11.27
N PHE A 190 -7.66 -14.75 -11.68
CA PHE A 190 -6.34 -15.10 -12.21
C PHE A 190 -6.25 -14.85 -13.71
N ASP A 191 -5.02 -14.74 -14.23
CA ASP A 191 -4.76 -14.43 -15.64
C ASP A 191 -5.20 -15.57 -16.57
N SER A 192 -4.99 -16.82 -16.13
CA SER A 192 -5.35 -18.03 -16.88
C SER A 192 -6.83 -18.41 -16.77
N GLY A 193 -7.65 -17.56 -16.16
CA GLY A 193 -9.01 -17.89 -15.76
C GLY A 193 -9.08 -18.62 -14.42
N GLY A 194 -10.29 -18.63 -13.86
CA GLY A 194 -10.53 -19.05 -12.47
C GLY A 194 -10.32 -17.91 -11.48
N HIS A 195 -10.81 -18.12 -10.25
CA HIS A 195 -10.82 -17.09 -9.22
C HIS A 195 -10.16 -17.56 -7.94
N LEU A 196 -9.28 -16.72 -7.41
CA LEU A 196 -8.86 -16.81 -6.02
C LEU A 196 -10.03 -16.36 -5.15
N THR A 197 -10.42 -17.20 -4.20
CA THR A 197 -11.42 -16.86 -3.19
C THR A 197 -10.79 -17.02 -1.81
N LEU A 198 -10.85 -15.97 -1.00
CA LEU A 198 -10.36 -15.93 0.37
C LEU A 198 -11.52 -15.66 1.32
N ALA A 199 -11.46 -16.20 2.54
CA ALA A 199 -12.27 -15.73 3.65
C ALA A 199 -11.36 -15.13 4.74
N VAL A 200 -11.68 -13.90 5.14
CA VAL A 200 -11.03 -13.22 6.27
C VAL A 200 -11.96 -13.27 7.46
N ARG A 201 -11.47 -13.76 8.60
CA ARG A 201 -12.27 -13.99 9.81
C ARG A 201 -11.42 -13.95 11.09
N PRO A 202 -12.05 -13.81 12.26
CA PRO A 202 -11.34 -14.02 13.52
C PRO A 202 -10.98 -15.51 13.71
N PRO A 203 -10.05 -15.82 14.63
CA PRO A 203 -9.77 -17.19 15.04
C PRO A 203 -10.95 -17.79 15.80
N THR A 204 -11.24 -19.06 15.54
CA THR A 204 -12.16 -19.85 16.36
C THR A 204 -11.52 -20.17 17.72
N ALA A 205 -12.33 -20.56 18.71
CA ALA A 205 -11.83 -20.90 20.06
C ALA A 205 -10.73 -21.97 20.06
N ALA A 206 -10.76 -22.92 19.12
CA ALA A 206 -9.75 -23.97 18.99
C ALA A 206 -8.45 -23.49 18.30
N GLU A 207 -8.51 -22.42 17.52
CA GLU A 207 -7.36 -21.86 16.79
C GLU A 207 -6.62 -20.77 17.57
N LYS A 208 -7.18 -20.33 18.71
CA LYS A 208 -6.54 -19.32 19.54
C LYS A 208 -5.35 -19.92 20.27
N ASN A 209 -4.18 -19.31 20.09
CA ASN A 209 -3.04 -19.57 20.95
C ASN A 209 -3.16 -18.76 22.26
N GLY A 210 -3.83 -19.34 23.25
CA GLY A 210 -4.11 -18.67 24.53
C GLY A 210 -5.36 -17.77 24.48
N THR A 211 -5.53 -16.91 25.48
CA THR A 211 -6.75 -16.08 25.62
C THR A 211 -6.72 -14.77 24.82
N THR A 212 -5.54 -14.37 24.33
CA THR A 212 -5.30 -13.06 23.69
C THR A 212 -5.06 -13.14 22.19
N ASP A 213 -5.05 -14.34 21.61
CA ASP A 213 -4.90 -14.51 20.16
C ASP A 213 -6.19 -14.13 19.43
N ASN A 214 -6.22 -12.89 18.94
CA ASN A 214 -7.28 -12.37 18.07
C ASN A 214 -6.74 -12.06 16.67
N THR A 215 -5.68 -12.76 16.27
CA THR A 215 -5.00 -12.47 15.00
C THR A 215 -5.84 -12.89 13.80
N THR A 216 -5.86 -12.07 12.75
CA THR A 216 -6.66 -12.35 11.53
C THR A 216 -6.34 -13.72 10.94
N ARG A 217 -7.37 -14.50 10.57
CA ARG A 217 -7.22 -15.74 9.79
C ARG A 217 -7.63 -15.51 8.34
N ILE A 218 -6.84 -16.06 7.42
CA ILE A 218 -7.13 -16.06 5.99
C ILE A 218 -7.28 -17.52 5.55
N GLU A 219 -8.47 -17.89 5.10
CA GLU A 219 -8.75 -19.18 4.49
C GLU A 219 -8.69 -19.04 2.97
N ILE A 220 -8.07 -20.00 2.29
CA ILE A 220 -8.02 -20.04 0.82
C ILE A 220 -8.93 -21.19 0.36
N TYR A 221 -9.90 -20.87 -0.49
CA TYR A 221 -10.79 -21.87 -1.08
C TYR A 221 -10.20 -22.43 -2.38
N PRO A 222 -10.64 -23.63 -2.80
CA PRO A 222 -10.28 -24.19 -4.10
C PRO A 222 -10.60 -23.22 -5.25
N VAL A 223 -9.70 -23.15 -6.22
CA VAL A 223 -9.90 -22.32 -7.41
C VAL A 223 -11.02 -22.92 -8.25
N SER A 224 -12.03 -22.11 -8.54
CA SER A 224 -13.15 -22.46 -9.42
C SER A 224 -13.27 -21.44 -10.56
N SER A 225 -13.94 -21.84 -11.65
CA SER A 225 -14.12 -20.98 -12.83
C SER A 225 -14.86 -19.68 -12.52
N THR A 226 -15.86 -19.72 -11.64
CA THR A 226 -16.68 -18.57 -11.24
C THR A 226 -16.28 -17.97 -9.88
N GLY A 227 -15.46 -18.67 -9.09
CA GLY A 227 -15.15 -18.32 -7.71
C GLY A 227 -16.35 -18.51 -6.78
N TYR A 228 -16.39 -17.70 -5.72
CA TYR A 228 -17.54 -17.62 -4.83
C TYR A 228 -18.76 -17.02 -5.54
N ASN A 229 -19.89 -17.73 -5.48
CA ASN A 229 -21.16 -17.26 -6.01
C ASN A 229 -21.96 -16.58 -4.89
N HIS A 230 -21.77 -15.26 -4.78
CA HIS A 230 -22.44 -14.46 -3.76
C HIS A 230 -23.96 -14.44 -3.92
N ALA A 231 -24.46 -14.25 -5.15
CA ALA A 231 -25.90 -14.19 -5.42
C ALA A 231 -26.64 -15.46 -5.00
N ALA A 232 -26.09 -16.63 -5.34
CA ALA A 232 -26.66 -17.92 -4.91
C ALA A 232 -26.60 -18.09 -3.38
N CYS A 233 -25.53 -17.62 -2.74
CA CYS A 233 -25.41 -17.68 -1.28
C CYS A 233 -26.44 -16.78 -0.59
N GLN A 234 -26.70 -15.58 -1.09
CA GLN A 234 -27.69 -14.66 -0.52
C GLN A 234 -29.12 -15.18 -0.68
N GLN A 235 -29.42 -15.91 -1.77
CA GLN A 235 -30.73 -16.55 -1.98
C GLN A 235 -30.98 -17.76 -1.09
N ALA A 236 -29.94 -18.34 -0.49
CA ALA A 236 -30.04 -19.51 0.37
C ALA A 236 -30.27 -19.19 1.85
N VAL A 237 -30.30 -17.89 2.21
CA VAL A 237 -30.55 -17.36 3.56
C VAL A 237 -31.96 -16.80 3.62
#